data_AF-A0A101VPW7-F1
#
_entry.id   AF-A0A101VPW7-F1
#
_cell.length_a   1.000
_cell.length_b   1.000
_cell.length_c   1.000
_cell.angle_alpha   90.00
_cell.angle_beta   90.00
_cell.angle_gamma   90.00
#
_symmetry.space_group_name_H-M   'P 1'
#
loop_
_entity.id
_entity.type
_entity.pdbx_description
1 polymer ?
#
loop_
_entity_poly.entity_id
_entity_poly.type
_entity_poly.pdbx_seq_one_letter_code
_entity_poly.pdbx_strand_id
1 'polypeptide(L)'
;MNKSELKRVIGKIEPDQNTKDRLSEKLKRKPKRRLAVQPLAAIAAGLVIVIGVSIFAGNISQNPSVYIPKVTIQENTGIAAKMMPLIVYKGRIYLDNGAQINPDNAEKLLGEKLGTTKANLTEWSKQDDYAVEFASTVGEQDVFTVKGYDPGFRIMTLDRNNGEIFAQIFECLNDISVRSGKDIFEKFKLKGNIITVTYEDFDSWNNGKGNYQKLSDLEGVSRFLEALNLSVPYKQESLPQLFDDQSPNGQKFIYLILKDGSGLQLRLFRDGYVYLNNIDIFFKVEDTAFNTFWSKLD
;
A
#
# COMPACT_ATOMS: atom_id res chain seq x y z
N MET A 1 -26.30 20.03 -13.98
CA MET A 1 -26.40 20.87 -12.76
C MET A 1 -24.99 21.06 -12.21
N ASN A 2 -24.54 22.30 -12.03
CA ASN A 2 -23.18 22.65 -11.65
C ASN A 2 -22.96 22.51 -10.12
N LYS A 3 -21.72 22.21 -9.71
CA LYS A 3 -21.26 22.16 -8.30
C LYS A 3 -21.59 23.45 -7.51
N SER A 4 -21.65 24.59 -8.20
CA SER A 4 -22.08 25.88 -7.63
C SER A 4 -23.60 25.96 -7.36
N GLU A 5 -24.44 25.33 -8.19
CA GLU A 5 -25.89 25.25 -7.98
C GLU A 5 -26.22 24.33 -6.81
N LEU A 6 -25.52 23.19 -6.71
CA LEU A 6 -25.63 22.24 -5.59
C LEU A 6 -25.37 22.89 -4.23
N LYS A 7 -24.29 23.68 -4.11
CA LYS A 7 -24.02 24.46 -2.88
C LYS A 7 -25.12 25.46 -2.55
N ARG A 8 -25.71 26.12 -3.56
CA ARG A 8 -26.82 27.08 -3.37
C ARG A 8 -28.13 26.43 -2.92
N VAL A 9 -28.35 25.16 -3.27
CA VAL A 9 -29.53 24.38 -2.83
C VAL A 9 -29.32 23.85 -1.41
N ILE A 10 -28.17 23.23 -1.12
CA ILE A 10 -27.89 22.65 0.21
C ILE A 10 -27.84 23.73 1.31
N GLY A 11 -27.27 24.91 1.01
CA GLY A 11 -27.20 26.03 1.96
C GLY A 11 -28.55 26.70 2.31
N LYS A 12 -29.67 26.19 1.79
CA LYS A 12 -31.03 26.67 2.10
C LYS A 12 -31.91 25.63 2.81
N ILE A 13 -31.38 24.45 3.11
CA ILE A 13 -32.12 23.41 3.83
C ILE A 13 -31.97 23.66 5.33
N GLU A 14 -32.89 24.41 5.93
CA GLU A 14 -33.03 24.41 7.38
C GLU A 14 -33.55 23.03 7.83
N PRO A 15 -32.90 22.37 8.81
CA PRO A 15 -33.45 21.14 9.36
C PRO A 15 -34.75 21.43 10.09
N ASP A 16 -35.77 20.60 9.78
CA ASP A 16 -37.10 20.70 10.36
C ASP A 16 -37.08 20.52 11.89
N GLN A 17 -38.15 20.95 12.54
CA GLN A 17 -38.23 20.93 14.01
C GLN A 17 -38.12 19.52 14.60
N ASN A 18 -38.69 18.50 13.94
CA ASN A 18 -38.64 17.11 14.39
C ASN A 18 -37.19 16.57 14.31
N THR A 19 -36.43 16.94 13.28
CA THR A 19 -34.99 16.65 13.20
C THR A 19 -34.20 17.29 14.34
N LYS A 20 -34.48 18.56 14.69
CA LYS A 20 -33.85 19.26 15.83
C LYS A 20 -34.20 18.58 17.16
N ASP A 21 -35.46 18.21 17.36
CA ASP A 21 -35.95 17.60 18.59
C ASP A 21 -35.32 16.21 18.81
N ARG A 22 -35.23 15.36 17.77
CA ARG A 22 -34.58 14.04 17.81
C ARG A 22 -33.07 14.12 18.11
N LEU A 23 -32.38 15.15 17.64
CA LEU A 23 -30.98 15.43 18.00
C LEU A 23 -30.84 15.82 19.47
N SER A 24 -31.74 16.67 19.97
CA SER A 24 -31.75 17.10 21.38
C SER A 24 -32.03 15.94 22.35
N GLU A 25 -32.87 14.97 21.95
CA GLU A 25 -33.20 13.81 22.78
C GLU A 25 -32.02 12.84 22.88
N LYS A 26 -31.30 12.60 21.77
CA LYS A 26 -30.10 11.76 21.76
C LYS A 26 -28.98 12.32 22.64
N LEU A 27 -28.81 13.64 22.70
CA LEU A 27 -27.79 14.29 23.54
C LEU A 27 -28.09 14.22 25.05
N LYS A 28 -29.34 13.99 25.46
CA LYS A 28 -29.73 13.93 26.89
C LYS A 28 -29.52 12.55 27.53
N ARG A 29 -29.22 11.49 26.77
CA ARG A 29 -29.08 10.12 27.29
C ARG A 29 -27.66 9.85 27.82
N LYS A 30 -27.39 10.18 29.09
CA LYS A 30 -26.15 9.76 29.79
C LYS A 30 -26.11 8.23 29.97
N PRO A 31 -24.98 7.55 29.68
CA PRO A 31 -24.85 6.11 29.89
C PRO A 31 -24.67 5.75 31.37
N LYS A 32 -25.50 4.84 31.88
CA LYS A 32 -25.30 4.22 33.21
C LYS A 32 -24.24 3.12 33.12
N ARG A 33 -23.03 3.37 33.61
CA ARG A 33 -22.06 2.31 33.95
C ARG A 33 -22.17 1.94 35.43
N ARG A 34 -22.40 0.66 35.71
CA ARG A 34 -22.13 0.02 37.00
C ARG A 34 -21.29 -1.22 36.72
N LEU A 35 -20.13 -1.32 37.35
CA LEU A 35 -19.45 -2.58 37.64
C LEU A 35 -18.52 -2.30 38.83
N ALA A 36 -18.65 -3.16 39.85
CA ALA A 36 -17.87 -3.06 41.08
C ALA A 36 -16.83 -4.18 41.09
N VAL A 37 -15.62 -3.88 41.56
CA VAL A 37 -14.58 -4.87 41.87
C VAL A 37 -13.94 -4.46 43.19
N GLN A 38 -13.70 -5.43 44.08
CA GLN A 38 -13.15 -5.23 45.42
C GLN A 38 -11.62 -5.08 45.40
N PRO A 39 -11.01 -4.46 46.41
CA PRO A 39 -9.56 -4.45 46.59
C PRO A 39 -9.08 -5.65 47.43
N LEU A 40 -7.92 -6.21 47.09
CA LEU A 40 -7.13 -7.08 47.97
C LEU A 40 -5.63 -6.80 47.74
N ALA A 41 -4.83 -6.99 48.78
CA ALA A 41 -3.58 -6.26 48.96
C ALA A 41 -2.30 -7.07 48.65
N ALA A 42 -1.19 -6.33 48.70
CA ALA A 42 0.21 -6.60 48.44
C ALA A 42 0.88 -7.88 49.02
N ILE A 43 2.18 -7.99 48.69
CA ILE A 43 3.27 -8.89 49.14
C ILE A 43 3.60 -9.98 48.08
N ALA A 44 4.86 -10.19 47.64
CA ALA A 44 6.17 -9.72 48.12
C ALA A 44 7.15 -9.23 47.01
N ALA A 45 8.38 -8.90 47.44
CA ALA A 45 9.57 -8.51 46.69
C ALA A 45 10.31 -9.67 45.98
N GLY A 46 11.07 -9.33 44.92
CA GLY A 46 11.94 -10.25 44.17
C GLY A 46 12.91 -9.49 43.26
N LEU A 47 13.88 -8.81 43.86
CA LEU A 47 14.80 -7.91 43.17
C LEU A 47 15.97 -8.71 42.57
N VAL A 48 16.00 -8.88 41.25
CA VAL A 48 17.18 -9.38 40.52
C VAL A 48 17.66 -8.30 39.57
N ILE A 49 18.88 -7.83 39.82
CA ILE A 49 19.56 -6.83 38.99
C ILE A 49 20.05 -7.51 37.71
N VAL A 50 19.54 -7.08 36.56
CA VAL A 50 20.10 -7.42 35.24
C VAL A 50 20.52 -6.15 34.53
N ILE A 51 21.72 -6.18 33.96
CA ILE A 51 22.43 -5.02 33.44
C ILE A 51 21.87 -4.63 32.06
N GLY A 52 21.42 -3.38 31.93
CA GLY A 52 21.73 -2.54 30.78
C GLY A 52 21.41 -3.06 29.37
N VAL A 53 20.24 -3.65 29.13
CA VAL A 53 19.63 -3.63 27.79
C VAL A 53 18.36 -2.80 27.88
N SER A 54 18.38 -1.61 27.27
CA SER A 54 17.18 -0.78 27.10
C SER A 54 16.26 -1.41 26.07
N ILE A 55 15.61 -2.50 26.45
CA ILE A 55 14.46 -3.04 25.73
C ILE A 55 13.41 -1.93 25.76
N PHE A 56 13.18 -1.30 24.61
CA PHE A 56 11.97 -0.54 24.36
C PHE A 56 10.79 -1.51 24.37
N ALA A 57 10.37 -1.90 25.58
CA ALA A 57 9.05 -2.42 25.86
C ALA A 57 8.05 -1.26 25.79
N GLY A 58 8.03 -0.57 24.64
CA GLY A 58 6.86 0.18 24.24
C GLY A 58 5.70 -0.82 24.26
N ASN A 59 4.58 -0.41 24.87
CA ASN A 59 3.39 -1.25 24.89
C ASN A 59 3.12 -1.73 23.46
N ILE A 60 3.17 -3.05 23.24
CA ILE A 60 2.59 -3.65 22.05
C ILE A 60 1.08 -3.50 22.22
N SER A 61 0.60 -2.28 21.94
CA SER A 61 -0.76 -2.04 21.53
C SER A 61 -1.06 -3.10 20.49
N GLN A 62 -2.09 -3.90 20.74
CA GLN A 62 -2.59 -4.89 19.80
C GLN A 62 -3.23 -4.09 18.65
N ASN A 63 -2.38 -3.52 17.79
CA ASN A 63 -2.80 -2.77 16.63
C ASN A 63 -3.58 -3.75 15.76
N PRO A 64 -4.88 -3.51 15.53
CA PRO A 64 -5.73 -4.48 14.88
C PRO A 64 -5.22 -4.71 13.47
N SER A 65 -5.07 -5.98 13.08
CA SER A 65 -4.67 -6.32 11.73
C SER A 65 -5.66 -5.75 10.72
N VAL A 66 -5.18 -5.02 9.73
CA VAL A 66 -5.99 -4.56 8.61
C VAL A 66 -6.05 -5.67 7.58
N TYR A 67 -7.25 -6.15 7.27
CA TYR A 67 -7.45 -7.11 6.18
C TYR A 67 -7.55 -6.37 4.85
N ILE A 68 -6.67 -6.70 3.91
CA ILE A 68 -6.78 -6.31 2.51
C ILE A 68 -7.69 -7.34 1.84
N PRO A 69 -8.90 -6.97 1.39
CA PRO A 69 -9.81 -7.90 0.73
C PRO A 69 -9.20 -8.42 -0.58
N LYS A 70 -9.70 -9.56 -1.07
CA LYS A 70 -9.48 -9.95 -2.46
C LYS A 70 -9.97 -8.83 -3.39
N VAL A 71 -9.21 -8.56 -4.46
CA VAL A 71 -9.60 -7.56 -5.46
C VAL A 71 -10.93 -7.97 -6.10
N THR A 72 -11.90 -7.06 -6.05
CA THR A 72 -13.21 -7.21 -6.73
C THR A 72 -13.37 -6.07 -7.72
N ILE A 73 -13.85 -6.37 -8.92
CA ILE A 73 -14.28 -5.32 -9.86
C ILE A 73 -15.62 -4.77 -9.37
N GLN A 74 -15.71 -3.46 -9.18
CA GLN A 74 -16.98 -2.80 -8.91
C GLN A 74 -17.85 -2.87 -10.17
N GLU A 75 -19.10 -3.31 -10.04
CA GLU A 75 -20.04 -3.28 -11.17
C GLU A 75 -20.15 -1.86 -11.73
N ASN A 76 -20.00 -1.74 -13.04
CA ASN A 76 -19.70 -0.46 -13.69
C ASN A 76 -20.85 0.55 -13.53
N THR A 77 -20.55 1.72 -12.95
CA THR A 77 -21.51 2.83 -12.73
C THR A 77 -21.62 3.80 -13.92
N GLY A 78 -21.02 3.46 -15.06
CA GLY A 78 -21.06 4.25 -16.30
C GLY A 78 -19.92 5.26 -16.45
N ILE A 79 -18.87 5.16 -15.62
CA ILE A 79 -17.65 5.97 -15.71
C ILE A 79 -16.56 5.11 -16.37
N ALA A 80 -15.71 5.72 -17.21
CA ALA A 80 -14.59 5.03 -17.85
C ALA A 80 -13.64 4.42 -16.80
N ALA A 81 -13.77 3.12 -16.57
CA ALA A 81 -12.91 2.37 -15.67
C ALA A 81 -11.55 2.18 -16.32
N LYS A 82 -10.48 2.68 -15.69
CA LYS A 82 -9.12 2.48 -16.19
C LYS A 82 -8.72 1.04 -15.88
N MET A 83 -8.61 0.18 -16.91
CA MET A 83 -8.17 -1.20 -16.72
C MET A 83 -6.75 -1.24 -16.14
N MET A 84 -6.62 -1.89 -15.00
CA MET A 84 -5.32 -2.21 -14.40
C MET A 84 -4.81 -3.53 -15.00
N PRO A 85 -3.52 -3.63 -15.38
CA PRO A 85 -2.93 -4.88 -15.81
C PRO A 85 -2.99 -5.91 -14.67
N LEU A 86 -3.59 -7.07 -14.94
CA LEU A 86 -3.75 -8.14 -13.96
C LEU A 86 -3.77 -9.53 -14.60
N ILE A 87 -3.44 -10.52 -13.78
CA ILE A 87 -3.46 -11.95 -14.11
C ILE A 87 -4.12 -12.72 -12.95
N VAL A 88 -5.04 -13.63 -13.27
CA VAL A 88 -5.55 -14.64 -12.33
C VAL A 88 -4.62 -15.84 -12.32
N TYR A 89 -4.09 -16.20 -11.14
CA TYR A 89 -3.27 -17.39 -10.95
C TYR A 89 -3.56 -18.05 -9.59
N LYS A 90 -3.80 -19.36 -9.61
CA LYS A 90 -4.29 -20.18 -8.49
C LYS A 90 -5.50 -19.54 -7.79
N GLY A 91 -6.43 -18.99 -8.59
CA GLY A 91 -7.62 -18.28 -8.11
C GLY A 91 -7.35 -16.96 -7.37
N ARG A 92 -6.11 -16.47 -7.33
CA ARG A 92 -5.72 -15.17 -6.75
C ARG A 92 -5.42 -14.15 -7.85
N ILE A 93 -5.56 -12.87 -7.56
CA ILE A 93 -5.35 -11.79 -8.53
C ILE A 93 -3.98 -11.16 -8.29
N TYR A 94 -3.16 -11.10 -9.33
CA TYR A 94 -1.86 -10.44 -9.34
C TYR A 94 -2.00 -9.16 -10.17
N LEU A 95 -1.52 -8.04 -9.64
CA LEU A 95 -1.63 -6.71 -10.25
C LEU A 95 -0.26 -6.18 -10.66
N ASP A 96 -0.18 -5.43 -11.75
CA ASP A 96 0.97 -4.56 -12.01
C ASP A 96 0.92 -3.35 -11.07
N ASN A 97 1.90 -3.28 -10.17
CA ASN A 97 2.05 -2.20 -9.19
C ASN A 97 2.96 -1.05 -9.67
N GLY A 98 3.33 -1.02 -10.95
CA GLY A 98 4.31 -0.07 -11.50
C GLY A 98 5.76 -0.47 -11.18
N ALA A 99 6.00 -1.75 -10.88
CA ALA A 99 7.32 -2.27 -10.57
C ALA A 99 8.18 -2.31 -11.85
N GLN A 100 9.15 -1.39 -11.95
CA GLN A 100 10.09 -1.37 -13.06
C GLN A 100 10.96 -2.64 -13.06
N ILE A 101 11.35 -3.10 -14.25
CA ILE A 101 12.31 -4.18 -14.44
C ILE A 101 13.28 -3.78 -15.54
N ASN A 102 14.59 -3.89 -15.28
CA ASN A 102 15.59 -3.67 -16.33
C ASN A 102 15.51 -4.84 -17.35
N PRO A 103 15.27 -4.56 -18.65
CA PRO A 103 15.19 -5.60 -19.69
C PRO A 103 16.41 -6.54 -19.73
N ASP A 104 17.63 -6.01 -19.52
CA ASP A 104 18.88 -6.78 -19.50
C ASP A 104 18.95 -7.79 -18.35
N ASN A 105 18.09 -7.66 -17.34
CA ASN A 105 17.99 -8.55 -16.20
C ASN A 105 16.69 -9.38 -16.19
N ALA A 106 15.70 -9.03 -17.01
CA ALA A 106 14.41 -9.70 -17.04
C ALA A 106 14.53 -11.19 -17.40
N GLU A 107 15.34 -11.54 -18.40
CA GLU A 107 15.60 -12.95 -18.76
C GLU A 107 16.31 -13.72 -17.63
N LYS A 108 17.19 -13.07 -16.87
CA LYS A 108 17.90 -13.68 -15.74
C LYS A 108 16.94 -14.02 -14.60
N LEU A 109 15.89 -13.22 -14.45
CA LEU A 109 14.81 -13.39 -13.47
C LEU A 109 13.75 -14.44 -13.83
N LEU A 110 13.63 -14.86 -15.10
CA LEU A 110 12.67 -15.91 -15.50
C LEU A 110 12.94 -17.25 -14.79
N GLY A 111 11.96 -17.78 -14.06
CA GLY A 111 11.96 -19.16 -13.57
C GLY A 111 11.14 -20.09 -14.46
N GLU A 112 10.43 -21.04 -13.84
CA GLU A 112 9.53 -21.98 -14.51
C GLU A 112 8.33 -21.27 -15.16
N LYS A 113 7.90 -21.75 -16.33
CA LYS A 113 6.65 -21.34 -16.98
C LYS A 113 5.46 -21.91 -16.20
N LEU A 114 4.55 -21.03 -15.79
CA LEU A 114 3.33 -21.35 -15.06
C LEU A 114 2.14 -21.61 -16.00
N GLY A 115 2.09 -20.91 -17.13
CA GLY A 115 0.99 -20.97 -18.09
C GLY A 115 1.08 -19.85 -19.11
N THR A 116 -0.05 -19.51 -19.72
CA THR A 116 -0.19 -18.45 -20.73
C THR A 116 -1.50 -17.70 -20.47
N THR A 117 -1.45 -16.37 -20.47
CA THR A 117 -2.62 -15.48 -20.26
C THR A 117 -3.65 -15.60 -21.39
N LYS A 118 -4.92 -15.30 -21.08
CA LYS A 118 -6.05 -15.50 -22.01
C LYS A 118 -6.63 -14.24 -22.66
N ALA A 119 -6.19 -13.05 -22.25
CA ALA A 119 -6.65 -11.75 -22.76
C ALA A 119 -8.18 -11.58 -22.82
N ASN A 120 -8.89 -12.23 -21.89
CA ASN A 120 -10.34 -12.40 -21.91
C ASN A 120 -11.08 -11.50 -20.90
N LEU A 121 -10.36 -10.67 -20.15
CA LEU A 121 -10.96 -9.73 -19.19
C LEU A 121 -11.02 -8.32 -19.79
N THR A 122 -12.14 -7.64 -19.59
CA THR A 122 -12.43 -6.27 -20.05
C THR A 122 -13.02 -5.45 -18.91
N GLU A 123 -13.29 -4.15 -19.12
CA GLU A 123 -14.07 -3.30 -18.19
C GLU A 123 -15.49 -3.84 -17.90
N TRP A 124 -15.95 -4.81 -18.69
CA TRP A 124 -17.30 -5.37 -18.68
C TRP A 124 -17.36 -6.80 -18.14
N SER A 125 -16.22 -7.36 -17.73
CA SER A 125 -16.13 -8.71 -17.18
C SER A 125 -16.79 -8.82 -15.79
N LYS A 126 -17.48 -9.93 -15.58
CA LYS A 126 -18.17 -10.26 -14.32
C LYS A 126 -17.23 -10.98 -13.37
N GLN A 127 -17.60 -11.04 -12.09
CA GLN A 127 -16.78 -11.69 -11.06
C GLN A 127 -16.47 -13.17 -11.36
N ASP A 128 -17.34 -13.88 -12.07
CA ASP A 128 -17.14 -15.27 -12.50
C ASP A 128 -16.06 -15.42 -13.58
N ASP A 129 -15.82 -14.40 -14.42
CA ASP A 129 -14.76 -14.44 -15.43
C ASP A 129 -13.37 -14.49 -14.78
N TYR A 130 -13.26 -13.98 -13.54
CA TYR A 130 -12.05 -14.05 -12.70
C TYR A 130 -11.87 -15.40 -11.98
N ALA A 131 -12.81 -16.34 -12.13
CA ALA A 131 -12.62 -17.73 -11.68
C ALA A 131 -11.84 -18.57 -12.71
N VAL A 132 -11.62 -18.06 -13.92
CA VAL A 132 -10.86 -18.73 -14.96
C VAL A 132 -9.36 -18.54 -14.73
N GLU A 133 -8.64 -19.64 -14.53
CA GLU A 133 -7.18 -19.62 -14.38
C GLU A 133 -6.50 -19.00 -15.62
N PHE A 134 -5.53 -18.11 -15.40
CA PHE A 134 -4.89 -17.25 -16.41
C PHE A 134 -5.81 -16.29 -17.17
N ALA A 135 -7.00 -15.99 -16.63
CA ALA A 135 -7.75 -14.83 -17.08
C ALA A 135 -6.95 -13.55 -16.83
N SER A 136 -6.95 -12.64 -17.81
CA SER A 136 -6.07 -11.48 -17.81
C SER A 136 -6.67 -10.29 -18.54
N THR A 137 -6.26 -9.10 -18.12
CA THR A 137 -6.49 -7.83 -18.83
C THR A 137 -5.34 -7.48 -19.78
N VAL A 138 -4.20 -8.17 -19.67
CA VAL A 138 -3.08 -8.14 -20.62
C VAL A 138 -3.27 -9.18 -21.74
N GLY A 139 -2.60 -8.96 -22.87
CA GLY A 139 -2.60 -9.85 -24.04
C GLY A 139 -2.11 -11.28 -23.74
N GLU A 140 -2.24 -12.17 -24.74
CA GLU A 140 -1.75 -13.55 -24.65
C GLU A 140 -0.21 -13.56 -24.57
N GLN A 141 0.31 -13.99 -23.43
CA GLN A 141 1.71 -13.96 -23.04
C GLN A 141 2.02 -15.10 -22.08
N ASP A 142 3.24 -15.63 -22.14
CA ASP A 142 3.68 -16.65 -21.19
C ASP A 142 3.94 -16.06 -19.80
N VAL A 143 3.42 -16.74 -18.78
CA VAL A 143 3.54 -16.37 -17.38
C VAL A 143 4.59 -17.26 -16.72
N PHE A 144 5.50 -16.65 -15.97
CA PHE A 144 6.62 -17.33 -15.32
C PHE A 144 6.69 -16.99 -13.83
N THR A 145 7.25 -17.92 -13.06
CA THR A 145 7.78 -17.62 -11.71
C THR A 145 8.94 -16.62 -11.82
N VAL A 146 9.15 -15.80 -10.80
CA VAL A 146 10.33 -14.93 -10.70
C VAL A 146 11.38 -15.58 -9.81
N LYS A 147 12.59 -15.84 -10.33
CA LYS A 147 13.68 -16.46 -9.57
C LYS A 147 13.93 -15.70 -8.27
N GLY A 148 13.93 -16.43 -7.16
CA GLY A 148 14.17 -15.86 -5.84
C GLY A 148 12.95 -15.20 -5.18
N TYR A 149 11.75 -15.23 -5.79
CA TYR A 149 10.51 -14.79 -5.15
C TYR A 149 9.53 -15.95 -4.97
N ASP A 150 8.62 -15.80 -4.01
CA ASP A 150 7.49 -16.71 -3.83
C ASP A 150 6.50 -16.50 -4.99
N PRO A 151 6.14 -17.52 -5.79
CA PRO A 151 5.15 -17.38 -6.86
C PRO A 151 3.73 -17.09 -6.33
N GLY A 152 3.48 -17.28 -5.03
CA GLY A 152 2.29 -16.79 -4.32
C GLY A 152 2.33 -15.29 -4.00
N PHE A 153 3.45 -14.61 -4.26
CA PHE A 153 3.59 -13.16 -4.18
C PHE A 153 3.84 -12.53 -5.54
N ARG A 154 4.82 -13.01 -6.33
CA ARG A 154 5.28 -12.33 -7.55
C ARG A 154 5.48 -13.30 -8.72
N ILE A 155 4.88 -12.94 -9.85
CA ILE A 155 5.02 -13.61 -11.16
C ILE A 155 5.43 -12.56 -12.21
N MET A 156 5.87 -12.99 -13.38
CA MET A 156 6.19 -12.08 -14.49
C MET A 156 5.74 -12.62 -15.85
N THR A 157 5.51 -11.73 -16.79
CA THR A 157 5.52 -12.06 -18.23
C THR A 157 6.81 -11.54 -18.86
N LEU A 158 7.22 -12.17 -19.97
CA LEU A 158 8.29 -11.67 -20.83
C LEU A 158 7.94 -11.96 -22.28
N ASP A 159 7.91 -10.90 -23.07
CA ASP A 159 7.60 -10.92 -24.50
C ASP A 159 8.77 -10.30 -25.29
N ARG A 160 8.92 -10.69 -26.57
CA ARG A 160 10.00 -10.24 -27.45
C ARG A 160 9.42 -9.76 -28.78
N ASN A 161 9.21 -8.45 -28.90
CA ASN A 161 8.66 -7.83 -30.09
C ASN A 161 9.73 -6.99 -30.79
N ASN A 162 10.00 -7.25 -32.07
CA ASN A 162 10.96 -6.52 -32.91
C ASN A 162 12.39 -6.40 -32.33
N GLY A 163 12.80 -7.30 -31.43
CA GLY A 163 14.09 -7.28 -30.75
C GLY A 163 14.09 -6.53 -29.41
N GLU A 164 12.98 -5.88 -29.04
CA GLU A 164 12.78 -5.29 -27.72
C GLU A 164 12.19 -6.32 -26.75
N ILE A 165 12.70 -6.33 -25.51
CA ILE A 165 12.23 -7.20 -24.43
C ILE A 165 11.21 -6.43 -23.59
N PHE A 166 9.97 -6.89 -23.60
CA PHE A 166 8.88 -6.35 -22.78
C PHE A 166 8.63 -7.30 -21.61
N ALA A 167 9.07 -6.93 -20.41
CA ALA A 167 8.83 -7.69 -19.19
C ALA A 167 7.94 -6.90 -18.23
N GLN A 168 6.98 -7.58 -17.62
CA GLN A 168 6.04 -7.01 -16.64
C GLN A 168 6.02 -7.87 -15.39
N ILE A 169 5.99 -7.22 -14.22
CA ILE A 169 5.91 -7.86 -12.91
C ILE A 169 4.48 -7.73 -12.39
N PHE A 170 3.90 -8.84 -11.92
CA PHE A 170 2.58 -8.85 -11.30
C PHE A 170 2.67 -9.40 -9.87
N GLU A 171 1.95 -8.76 -8.94
CA GLU A 171 2.08 -9.00 -7.51
C GLU A 171 0.72 -9.25 -6.84
N CYS A 172 0.67 -10.24 -5.95
CA CYS A 172 -0.50 -10.55 -5.16
C CYS A 172 -0.31 -10.06 -3.70
N LEU A 173 -0.80 -8.85 -3.45
CA LEU A 173 -0.84 -8.20 -2.12
C LEU A 173 -2.27 -8.08 -1.57
N ASN A 174 -3.19 -8.88 -2.10
CA ASN A 174 -4.59 -8.95 -1.69
C ASN A 174 -4.93 -10.30 -1.03
N ASP A 175 -6.09 -10.33 -0.39
CA ASP A 175 -6.60 -11.48 0.38
C ASP A 175 -5.67 -11.87 1.56
N ILE A 176 -5.20 -10.85 2.30
CA ILE A 176 -4.22 -10.99 3.38
C ILE A 176 -4.54 -10.09 4.59
N SER A 177 -4.18 -10.56 5.78
CA SER A 177 -4.23 -9.77 7.02
C SER A 177 -2.86 -9.15 7.32
N VAL A 178 -2.77 -7.82 7.30
CA VAL A 178 -1.55 -7.05 7.55
C VAL A 178 -1.56 -6.56 9.00
N ARG A 179 -0.52 -6.88 9.77
CA ARG A 179 -0.32 -6.41 11.16
C ARG A 179 0.73 -5.30 11.23
N SER A 180 1.67 -5.31 10.30
CA SER A 180 2.78 -4.37 10.21
C SER A 180 3.27 -4.23 8.77
N GLY A 181 4.06 -3.20 8.47
CA GLY A 181 4.70 -3.09 7.15
C GLY A 181 5.54 -4.32 6.76
N LYS A 182 6.09 -5.06 7.74
CA LYS A 182 6.82 -6.31 7.54
C LYS A 182 6.06 -7.33 6.67
N ASP A 183 4.74 -7.43 6.87
CA ASP A 183 3.88 -8.39 6.16
C ASP A 183 3.79 -8.10 4.65
N ILE A 184 4.18 -6.89 4.21
CA ILE A 184 4.28 -6.47 2.81
C ILE A 184 5.74 -6.34 2.38
N PHE A 185 6.52 -5.45 3.02
CA PHE A 185 7.80 -4.99 2.49
C PHE A 185 8.94 -6.02 2.55
N GLU A 186 8.86 -7.05 3.40
CA GLU A 186 9.84 -8.16 3.33
C GLU A 186 9.72 -8.99 2.05
N LYS A 187 8.52 -9.07 1.45
CA LYS A 187 8.28 -9.79 0.19
C LYS A 187 9.11 -9.22 -0.97
N PHE A 188 9.36 -7.91 -0.93
CA PHE A 188 10.18 -7.16 -1.90
C PHE A 188 11.69 -7.29 -1.67
N LYS A 189 12.14 -8.00 -0.61
CA LYS A 189 13.55 -8.29 -0.32
C LYS A 189 14.47 -7.06 -0.28
N LEU A 190 13.95 -5.90 0.13
CA LEU A 190 14.65 -4.61 0.05
C LEU A 190 15.98 -4.58 0.84
N LYS A 191 15.99 -5.16 2.05
CA LYS A 191 17.14 -5.10 2.97
C LYS A 191 18.39 -5.73 2.36
N GLY A 192 19.44 -4.92 2.20
CA GLY A 192 20.73 -5.34 1.65
C GLY A 192 20.77 -5.51 0.12
N ASN A 193 19.66 -5.29 -0.60
CA ASN A 193 19.57 -5.51 -2.05
C ASN A 193 19.37 -4.24 -2.88
N ILE A 194 19.14 -3.08 -2.27
CA ILE A 194 19.05 -1.80 -2.99
C ILE A 194 20.42 -1.40 -3.56
N ILE A 195 20.45 -0.98 -4.83
CA ILE A 195 21.64 -0.41 -5.50
C ILE A 195 21.54 1.10 -5.72
N THR A 196 20.32 1.59 -5.97
CA THR A 196 20.04 3.00 -6.28
C THR A 196 18.74 3.41 -5.61
N VAL A 197 18.73 4.61 -5.05
CA VAL A 197 17.52 5.31 -4.65
C VAL A 197 17.47 6.64 -5.38
N THR A 198 16.39 6.88 -6.11
CA THR A 198 16.03 8.20 -6.62
C THR A 198 14.71 8.64 -6.03
N TYR A 199 14.43 9.94 -6.07
CA TYR A 199 13.17 10.50 -5.60
C TYR A 199 12.77 11.74 -6.39
N GLU A 200 11.49 12.12 -6.31
CA GLU A 200 10.98 13.39 -6.82
C GLU A 200 9.84 13.92 -5.92
N ASP A 201 9.52 15.20 -6.06
CA ASP A 201 8.40 15.84 -5.37
C ASP A 201 7.05 15.61 -6.08
N PHE A 202 5.96 16.08 -5.45
CA PHE A 202 4.61 15.91 -6.00
C PHE A 202 4.38 16.67 -7.33
N ASP A 203 4.97 17.86 -7.50
CA ASP A 203 4.81 18.67 -8.71
C ASP A 203 5.56 18.08 -9.91
N SER A 204 6.72 17.47 -9.68
CA SER A 204 7.44 16.67 -10.69
C SER A 204 6.63 15.45 -11.11
N TRP A 205 6.19 14.63 -10.14
CA TRP A 205 5.45 13.40 -10.42
C TRP A 205 4.11 13.66 -11.11
N ASN A 206 3.30 14.57 -10.56
CA ASN A 206 1.94 14.85 -11.04
C ASN A 206 1.91 15.46 -12.45
N ASN A 207 2.96 16.18 -12.84
CA ASN A 207 3.07 16.78 -14.17
C ASN A 207 4.04 16.04 -15.10
N GLY A 208 4.59 14.89 -14.68
CA GLY A 208 5.51 14.07 -15.48
C GLY A 208 6.82 14.76 -15.85
N LYS A 209 7.36 15.64 -14.98
CA LYS A 209 8.57 16.43 -15.27
C LYS A 209 9.85 15.60 -15.25
N GLY A 210 9.88 14.53 -14.44
CA GLY A 210 11.04 13.66 -14.31
C GLY A 210 12.24 14.32 -13.61
N ASN A 211 12.00 15.22 -12.66
CA ASN A 211 13.03 15.90 -11.87
C ASN A 211 13.61 14.95 -10.79
N TYR A 212 14.14 13.81 -11.21
CA TYR A 212 14.65 12.79 -10.31
C TYR A 212 15.96 13.23 -9.63
N GLN A 213 15.93 13.28 -8.30
CA GLN A 213 17.10 13.47 -7.45
C GLN A 213 17.66 12.11 -6.99
N LYS A 214 18.98 11.99 -6.82
CA LYS A 214 19.62 10.77 -6.30
C LYS A 214 19.89 10.88 -4.81
N LEU A 215 19.39 9.92 -4.03
CA LEU A 215 19.71 9.81 -2.61
C LEU A 215 20.93 8.90 -2.41
N SER A 216 22.01 9.46 -1.87
CA SER A 216 23.27 8.73 -1.61
C SER A 216 23.36 8.13 -0.20
N ASP A 217 22.49 8.54 0.73
CA ASP A 217 22.45 8.04 2.12
C ASP A 217 21.72 6.68 2.20
N LEU A 218 22.38 5.63 1.70
CA LEU A 218 21.83 4.27 1.72
C LEU A 218 21.70 3.69 3.15
N GLU A 219 22.45 4.21 4.12
CA GLU A 219 22.30 3.81 5.52
C GLU A 219 21.02 4.42 6.11
N GLY A 220 20.75 5.70 5.85
CA GLY A 220 19.48 6.35 6.17
C GLY A 220 18.27 5.64 5.54
N VAL A 221 18.39 5.22 4.27
CA VAL A 221 17.39 4.37 3.61
C VAL A 221 17.20 3.04 4.37
N SER A 222 18.28 2.37 4.77
CA SER A 222 18.17 1.10 5.50
C SER A 222 17.44 1.27 6.85
N ARG A 223 17.75 2.33 7.62
CA ARG A 223 17.07 2.63 8.89
C ARG A 223 15.59 2.97 8.68
N PHE A 224 15.27 3.74 7.63
CA PHE A 224 13.88 4.02 7.25
C PHE A 224 13.11 2.74 6.91
N LEU A 225 13.71 1.80 6.17
CA LEU A 225 13.07 0.53 5.81
C LEU A 225 12.89 -0.41 7.03
N GLU A 226 13.78 -0.34 8.01
CA GLU A 226 13.60 -1.05 9.28
C GLU A 226 12.42 -0.47 10.08
N ALA A 227 12.29 0.86 10.16
CA ALA A 227 11.12 1.51 10.74
C ALA A 227 9.83 1.26 9.95
N LEU A 228 9.92 1.18 8.61
CA LEU A 228 8.80 0.84 7.73
C LEU A 228 8.32 -0.60 7.95
N ASN A 229 9.21 -1.56 8.20
CA ASN A 229 8.80 -2.91 8.57
C ASN A 229 8.02 -2.94 9.91
N LEU A 230 8.32 -2.02 10.83
CA LEU A 230 7.63 -1.88 12.12
C LEU A 230 6.38 -0.97 12.06
N SER A 231 6.07 -0.40 10.90
CA SER A 231 4.96 0.54 10.72
C SER A 231 3.59 -0.06 10.99
N VAL A 232 2.65 0.80 11.39
CA VAL A 232 1.26 0.41 11.71
C VAL A 232 0.37 0.58 10.47
N PRO A 233 -0.39 -0.45 10.05
CA PRO A 233 -1.29 -0.34 8.92
C PRO A 233 -2.59 0.41 9.29
N TYR A 234 -3.04 1.28 8.39
CA TYR A 234 -4.32 2.00 8.45
C TYR A 234 -5.06 1.80 7.13
N LYS A 235 -6.38 1.64 7.17
CA LYS A 235 -7.16 1.60 5.92
C LYS A 235 -7.13 2.94 5.20
N GLN A 236 -7.02 2.92 3.88
CA GLN A 236 -7.10 4.12 3.04
C GLN A 236 -8.38 4.93 3.26
N GLU A 237 -9.53 4.25 3.38
CA GLU A 237 -10.84 4.88 3.64
C GLU A 237 -10.92 5.70 4.94
N SER A 238 -9.99 5.46 5.89
CA SER A 238 -9.91 6.20 7.15
C SER A 238 -9.05 7.46 7.10
N LEU A 239 -8.30 7.66 6.01
CA LEU A 239 -7.36 8.77 5.83
C LEU A 239 -7.45 9.43 4.43
N PRO A 240 -8.66 9.75 3.89
CA PRO A 240 -8.82 10.30 2.55
C PRO A 240 -8.06 11.62 2.34
N GLN A 241 -7.92 12.43 3.41
CA GLN A 241 -7.26 13.73 3.37
C GLN A 241 -5.79 13.68 2.92
N LEU A 242 -5.13 12.53 3.03
CA LEU A 242 -3.74 12.36 2.57
C LEU A 242 -3.64 12.52 1.04
N PHE A 243 -4.66 12.09 0.29
CA PHE A 243 -4.70 12.30 -1.17
C PHE A 243 -5.27 13.66 -1.58
N ASP A 244 -6.07 14.29 -0.71
CA ASP A 244 -6.60 15.65 -0.93
C ASP A 244 -5.51 16.74 -0.81
N ASP A 245 -4.46 16.51 0.00
CA ASP A 245 -3.30 17.41 0.08
C ASP A 245 -2.41 17.31 -1.17
N GLN A 246 -2.74 18.12 -2.16
CA GLN A 246 -1.95 18.32 -3.39
C GLN A 246 -0.88 19.42 -3.25
N SER A 247 -0.43 19.76 -2.03
CA SER A 247 0.67 20.70 -1.86
C SER A 247 1.97 20.12 -2.44
N PRO A 248 2.79 20.90 -3.19
CA PRO A 248 4.02 20.40 -3.82
C PRO A 248 4.98 19.70 -2.85
N ASN A 249 4.97 20.14 -1.58
CA ASN A 249 5.85 19.65 -0.52
C ASN A 249 5.12 18.72 0.48
N GLY A 250 3.85 18.38 0.25
CA GLY A 250 3.10 17.46 1.11
C GLY A 250 3.46 15.99 0.87
N GLN A 251 4.01 15.68 -0.31
CA GLN A 251 4.28 14.32 -0.75
C GLN A 251 5.59 14.21 -1.52
N LYS A 252 6.25 13.05 -1.42
CA LYS A 252 7.47 12.70 -2.18
C LYS A 252 7.36 11.26 -2.68
N PHE A 253 7.93 10.97 -3.84
CA PHE A 253 7.94 9.65 -4.45
C PHE A 253 9.37 9.13 -4.45
N ILE A 254 9.62 7.98 -3.83
CA ILE A 254 10.92 7.30 -3.85
C ILE A 254 10.86 6.07 -4.75
N TYR A 255 11.92 5.89 -5.53
CA TYR A 255 12.13 4.78 -6.45
C TYR A 255 13.38 4.03 -6.01
N LEU A 256 13.21 2.76 -5.69
CA LEU A 256 14.27 1.84 -5.29
C LEU A 256 14.56 0.92 -6.48
N ILE A 257 15.83 0.77 -6.87
CA ILE A 257 16.27 -0.28 -7.80
C ILE A 257 17.10 -1.30 -7.02
N LEU A 258 16.83 -2.59 -7.25
CA LEU A 258 17.48 -3.71 -6.57
C LEU A 258 18.58 -4.35 -7.42
N LYS A 259 19.45 -5.14 -6.77
CA LYS A 259 20.54 -5.92 -7.40
C LYS A 259 20.09 -6.89 -8.49
N ASP A 260 18.83 -7.34 -8.42
CA ASP A 260 18.24 -8.22 -9.43
C ASP A 260 17.66 -7.47 -10.64
N GLY A 261 17.67 -6.14 -10.61
CA GLY A 261 17.11 -5.28 -11.66
C GLY A 261 15.63 -4.97 -11.52
N SER A 262 14.95 -5.48 -10.49
CA SER A 262 13.56 -5.08 -10.17
C SER A 262 13.53 -3.78 -9.38
N GLY A 263 12.43 -3.04 -9.50
CA GLY A 263 12.20 -1.75 -8.87
C GLY A 263 10.98 -1.72 -7.97
N LEU A 264 10.94 -0.76 -7.04
CA LEU A 264 9.80 -0.46 -6.18
C LEU A 264 9.59 1.04 -6.07
N GLN A 265 8.36 1.51 -6.28
CA GLN A 265 7.95 2.87 -5.98
C GLN A 265 7.21 2.93 -4.64
N LEU A 266 7.54 3.91 -3.80
CA LEU A 266 6.83 4.25 -2.57
C LEU A 266 6.42 5.72 -2.60
N ARG A 267 5.17 6.02 -2.24
CA ARG A 267 4.63 7.37 -2.06
C ARG A 267 4.64 7.72 -0.58
N LEU A 268 5.34 8.77 -0.22
CA LEU A 268 5.49 9.26 1.15
C LEU A 268 4.67 10.51 1.35
N PHE A 269 3.95 10.60 2.46
CA PHE A 269 3.19 11.76 2.90
C PHE A 269 3.86 12.37 4.12
N ARG A 270 3.97 13.70 4.15
CA ARG A 270 4.70 14.45 5.17
C ARG A 270 4.28 14.13 6.62
N ASP A 271 3.03 13.71 6.83
CA ASP A 271 2.48 13.28 8.12
C ASP A 271 2.99 11.90 8.61
N GLY A 272 3.98 11.31 7.95
CA GLY A 272 4.62 10.06 8.36
C GLY A 272 3.98 8.79 7.81
N TYR A 273 3.21 8.90 6.74
CA TYR A 273 2.57 7.76 6.08
C TYR A 273 3.31 7.35 4.81
N VAL A 274 3.36 6.05 4.57
CA VAL A 274 3.87 5.43 3.34
C VAL A 274 2.73 4.68 2.66
N TYR A 275 2.63 4.83 1.34
CA TYR A 275 1.70 4.13 0.47
C TYR A 275 2.47 3.42 -0.64
N LEU A 276 2.09 2.16 -0.87
CA LEU A 276 2.49 1.40 -2.04
C LEU A 276 1.29 1.35 -2.99
N ASN A 277 1.53 1.41 -4.30
CA ASN A 277 0.43 1.48 -5.24
C ASN A 277 -0.46 0.22 -5.23
N ASN A 278 -1.75 0.41 -5.50
CA ASN A 278 -2.79 -0.63 -5.57
C ASN A 278 -2.99 -1.49 -4.30
N ILE A 279 -2.60 -1.00 -3.11
CA ILE A 279 -3.04 -1.57 -1.84
C ILE A 279 -3.79 -0.51 -1.05
N ASP A 280 -5.05 -0.77 -0.68
CA ASP A 280 -5.95 0.20 0.00
C ASP A 280 -5.61 0.44 1.48
N ILE A 281 -4.31 0.50 1.81
CA ILE A 281 -3.78 0.74 3.15
C ILE A 281 -2.58 1.70 3.14
N PHE A 282 -2.48 2.51 4.19
CA PHE A 282 -1.32 3.32 4.52
C PHE A 282 -0.51 2.68 5.65
N PHE A 283 0.78 2.97 5.68
CA PHE A 283 1.69 2.56 6.74
C PHE A 283 2.19 3.76 7.52
N LYS A 284 1.77 3.89 8.78
CA LYS A 284 2.27 4.92 9.69
C LYS A 284 3.62 4.49 10.25
N VAL A 285 4.68 5.16 9.82
CA VAL A 285 6.05 4.97 10.31
C VAL A 285 6.24 5.77 11.61
N GLU A 286 7.15 5.32 12.48
CA GLU A 286 7.54 6.04 13.69
C GLU A 286 8.10 7.44 13.32
N ASP A 287 7.68 8.46 14.06
CA ASP A 287 7.87 9.87 13.68
C ASP A 287 9.34 10.28 13.61
N THR A 288 10.19 9.80 14.52
CA THR A 288 11.62 10.13 14.54
C THR A 288 12.32 9.56 13.30
N ALA A 289 12.11 8.27 13.02
CA ALA A 289 12.68 7.60 11.86
C ALA A 289 12.17 8.20 10.54
N PHE A 290 10.86 8.48 10.45
CA PHE A 290 10.28 9.08 9.25
C PHE A 290 10.82 10.49 9.01
N ASN A 291 10.77 11.38 10.01
CA ASN A 291 11.20 12.77 9.85
C ASN A 291 12.71 12.87 9.54
N THR A 292 13.52 12.00 10.15
CA THR A 292 14.96 11.89 9.85
C THR A 292 15.23 11.50 8.40
N PHE A 293 14.39 10.64 7.82
CA PHE A 293 14.48 10.25 6.41
C PHE A 293 13.93 11.34 5.48
N TRP A 294 12.78 11.93 5.82
CA TRP A 294 12.12 12.97 5.03
C TRP A 294 13.02 14.19 4.78
N SER A 295 13.78 14.61 5.79
CA SER A 295 14.74 15.73 5.68
C SER A 295 16.03 15.39 4.91
N LYS A 296 16.09 14.23 4.25
CA LYS A 296 17.14 13.86 3.27
C LYS A 296 16.64 13.95 1.82
N LEU A 297 15.35 14.22 1.63
CA LEU A 297 14.68 14.25 0.33
C LEU A 297 14.42 15.70 -0.14
N ASP A 298 15.18 16.67 0.34
CA ASP A 298 15.02 18.10 0.06
C ASP A 298 15.98 18.56 -1.06
#